data_AF-A0A8D0VWD3-F1
#
_entry.id   AF-A0A8D0VWD3-F1
#
_cell.length_a   1.000
_cell.length_b   1.000
_cell.length_c   1.000
_cell.angle_alpha   90.00
_cell.angle_beta   90.00
_cell.angle_gamma   90.00
#
_symmetry.space_group_name_H-M   'P 1'
#
loop_
_entity.id
_entity.type
_entity.pdbx_description
1 polymer ?
#
loop_
_entity_poly.entity_id
_entity_poly.type
_entity_poly.pdbx_seq_one_letter_code
_entity_poly.pdbx_strand_id
1 'polypeptide(L)'
;QSLDAIDGKQARRTNSCSPLGELFDHGCDSLSTVFMAVGASIAVRLGTHPDWLFFCSFIGMFMFYCAHWQTYVSGVLRFGRVDVTEIQIALVIIFVLSTFGGAAMWDYTIPILEIKLKILPVLGVVGGAIFSCSNYFHVILHGGVGKNGSTIAGTSVLSPGLHIGIIIILAIMIYKKSATNLFEKHPCLYTLMFGCVFAKVSQKLVIAHMTKSELYLQDSVFLGPGLLFLDQYFNNFVDEYIVLWIAMVISSLDMIRYFSALCLQISRHLHLSIFKTSCHQAPEQVHKHID
;
A
#
# COMPACT_ATOMS: atom_id res chain seq x y z
N GLN A 1 5.28 7.66 10.04
CA GLN A 1 3.88 7.34 10.43
C GLN A 1 3.32 8.27 11.50
N SER A 2 3.84 8.38 12.73
CA SER A 2 3.25 9.38 13.66
C SER A 2 3.41 10.84 13.19
N LEU A 3 4.56 11.19 12.62
CA LEU A 3 4.79 12.51 12.00
C LEU A 3 4.01 12.72 10.70
N ASP A 4 3.60 11.63 10.08
CA ASP A 4 2.86 11.60 8.83
C ASP A 4 1.37 11.86 9.14
N ALA A 5 0.77 11.09 10.06
CA ALA A 5 -0.61 11.25 10.52
C ALA A 5 -0.98 12.61 11.18
N ILE A 6 0.00 13.46 11.50
CA ILE A 6 -0.26 14.83 12.00
C ILE A 6 -0.37 15.87 10.88
N ASP A 7 0.00 15.52 9.65
CA ASP A 7 0.03 16.43 8.50
C ASP A 7 -1.35 17.00 8.17
N GLY A 8 -2.41 16.20 8.19
CA GLY A 8 -3.78 16.61 7.90
C GLY A 8 -4.36 17.46 9.01
N LYS A 9 -3.99 17.20 10.28
CA LYS A 9 -4.32 18.09 11.40
C LYS A 9 -3.63 19.44 11.23
N GLN A 10 -2.36 19.44 10.84
CA GLN A 10 -1.61 20.66 10.61
C GLN A 10 -2.17 21.43 9.42
N ALA A 11 -2.47 20.77 8.30
CA ALA A 11 -3.06 21.37 7.11
C ALA A 11 -4.41 22.03 7.39
N ARG A 12 -5.26 21.42 8.25
CA ARG A 12 -6.50 22.06 8.71
C ARG A 12 -6.23 23.29 9.56
N ARG A 13 -5.26 23.24 10.47
CA ARG A 13 -4.88 24.39 11.32
C ARG A 13 -4.33 25.57 10.51
N THR A 14 -3.58 25.28 9.44
CA THR A 14 -2.97 26.31 8.58
C THR A 14 -3.83 26.67 7.37
N ASN A 15 -5.06 26.14 7.26
CA ASN A 15 -5.94 26.31 6.10
C ASN A 15 -5.26 25.97 4.76
N SER A 16 -4.42 24.93 4.75
CA SER A 16 -3.64 24.49 3.58
C SER A 16 -4.00 23.08 3.11
N CYS A 17 -5.21 22.59 3.42
CA CYS A 17 -5.74 21.34 2.87
C CYS A 17 -5.85 21.43 1.34
N SER A 18 -5.33 20.44 0.63
CA SER A 18 -5.38 20.41 -0.82
C SER A 18 -5.37 18.97 -1.38
N PRO A 19 -5.88 18.76 -2.60
CA PRO A 19 -5.73 17.49 -3.33
C PRO A 19 -4.26 17.04 -3.45
N LEU A 20 -3.34 17.98 -3.61
CA LEU A 20 -1.91 17.68 -3.69
C LEU A 20 -1.39 17.05 -2.38
N GLY A 21 -1.82 17.58 -1.23
CA GLY A 21 -1.43 17.05 0.07
C GLY A 21 -1.93 15.62 0.28
N GLU A 22 -3.21 15.37 -0.02
CA GLU A 22 -3.82 14.03 0.07
C GLU A 22 -3.15 13.01 -0.88
N LEU A 23 -2.82 13.41 -2.11
CA LEU A 23 -2.06 12.55 -3.04
C LEU A 23 -0.66 12.23 -2.49
N PHE A 24 0.01 13.21 -1.88
CA PHE A 24 1.38 13.03 -1.38
C PHE A 24 1.41 12.11 -0.17
N ASP A 25 0.50 12.31 0.78
CA ASP A 25 0.29 11.47 1.97
C ASP A 25 0.05 10.01 1.57
N HIS A 26 -1.01 9.74 0.80
CA HIS A 26 -1.32 8.38 0.35
C HIS A 26 -0.27 7.78 -0.58
N GLY A 27 0.46 8.60 -1.34
CA GLY A 27 1.61 8.17 -2.13
C GLY A 27 2.72 7.62 -1.24
N CYS A 28 3.07 8.34 -0.17
CA CYS A 28 4.07 7.92 0.80
C CYS A 28 3.62 6.69 1.60
N ASP A 29 2.35 6.64 2.00
CA ASP A 29 1.76 5.49 2.69
C ASP A 29 1.81 4.21 1.85
N SER A 30 1.53 4.32 0.54
CA SER A 30 1.53 3.17 -0.37
C SER A 30 2.91 2.49 -0.43
N LEU A 31 3.99 3.28 -0.42
CA LEU A 31 5.35 2.79 -0.41
C LEU A 31 5.79 2.33 0.99
N SER A 32 5.43 3.09 2.03
CA SER A 32 5.72 2.74 3.42
C SER A 32 5.12 1.39 3.80
N THR A 33 3.93 1.06 3.30
CA THR A 33 3.28 -0.25 3.50
C THR A 33 4.17 -1.41 3.03
N VAL A 34 4.87 -1.26 1.89
CA VAL A 34 5.78 -2.28 1.36
C VAL A 34 6.98 -2.47 2.29
N PHE A 35 7.61 -1.38 2.71
CA PHE A 35 8.76 -1.43 3.63
C PHE A 35 8.40 -2.01 4.99
N MET A 36 7.23 -1.67 5.52
CA MET A 36 6.74 -2.24 6.78
C MET A 36 6.50 -3.75 6.66
N ALA A 37 5.95 -4.22 5.53
CA ALA A 37 5.73 -5.66 5.30
C ALA A 37 7.05 -6.44 5.20
N VAL A 38 8.05 -5.91 4.49
CA VAL A 38 9.41 -6.48 4.43
C VAL A 38 10.07 -6.46 5.80
N GLY A 39 10.04 -5.33 6.50
CA GLY A 39 10.63 -5.17 7.82
C GLY A 39 10.03 -6.12 8.86
N ALA A 40 8.69 -6.21 8.92
CA ALA A 40 7.98 -7.15 9.79
C ALA A 40 8.39 -8.61 9.52
N SER A 41 8.46 -8.98 8.24
CA SER A 41 8.83 -10.31 7.82
C SER A 41 10.27 -10.67 8.19
N ILE A 42 11.20 -9.72 8.09
CA ILE A 42 12.58 -9.88 8.53
C ILE A 42 12.63 -10.04 10.05
N ALA A 43 11.93 -9.18 10.79
CA ALA A 43 11.92 -9.16 12.24
C ALA A 43 11.48 -10.49 12.87
N VAL A 44 10.53 -11.19 12.24
CA VAL A 44 10.01 -12.49 12.71
C VAL A 44 10.64 -13.71 12.01
N ARG A 45 11.68 -13.50 11.19
CA ARG A 45 12.36 -14.53 10.38
C ARG A 45 11.38 -15.35 9.53
N LEU A 46 10.47 -14.68 8.84
CA LEU A 46 9.44 -15.34 8.03
C LEU A 46 10.02 -15.99 6.76
N GLY A 47 11.25 -15.65 6.37
CA GLY A 47 11.99 -16.28 5.26
C GLY A 47 12.21 -17.79 5.41
N THR A 48 12.05 -18.37 6.60
CA THR A 48 12.05 -19.83 6.77
C THR A 48 10.74 -20.49 6.31
N HIS A 49 9.71 -19.71 5.98
CA HIS A 49 8.42 -20.19 5.48
C HIS A 49 7.97 -19.29 4.31
N PRO A 50 8.43 -19.56 3.08
CA PRO A 50 8.18 -18.70 1.91
C PRO A 50 6.69 -18.41 1.65
N ASP A 51 5.80 -19.38 1.85
CA ASP A 51 4.36 -19.17 1.66
C ASP A 51 3.77 -18.12 2.63
N TRP A 52 4.14 -18.20 3.92
CA TRP A 52 3.72 -17.21 4.91
C TRP A 52 4.36 -15.85 4.65
N LEU A 53 5.62 -15.83 4.22
CA LEU A 53 6.30 -14.60 3.80
C LEU A 53 5.57 -13.92 2.64
N PHE A 54 5.20 -14.70 1.62
CA PHE A 54 4.44 -14.20 0.48
C PHE A 54 3.10 -13.63 0.94
N PHE A 55 2.32 -14.41 1.70
CA PHE A 55 1.02 -13.99 2.20
C PHE A 55 1.11 -12.69 3.00
N CYS A 56 1.98 -12.63 4.02
CA CYS A 56 2.15 -11.45 4.86
C CYS A 56 2.67 -10.22 4.08
N SER A 57 3.50 -10.43 3.05
CA SER A 57 3.99 -9.35 2.20
C SER A 57 2.88 -8.72 1.37
N PHE A 58 2.02 -9.53 0.75
CA PHE A 58 1.01 -9.06 -0.19
C PHE A 58 -0.33 -8.70 0.44
N ILE A 59 -0.68 -9.28 1.61
CA ILE A 59 -1.95 -8.98 2.26
C ILE A 59 -2.03 -7.53 2.75
N GLY A 60 -0.93 -6.98 3.28
CA GLY A 60 -0.89 -5.57 3.72
C GLY A 60 -1.12 -4.60 2.54
N MET A 61 -0.47 -4.89 1.40
CA MET A 61 -0.70 -4.16 0.15
C MET A 61 -2.17 -4.26 -0.29
N PHE A 62 -2.72 -5.47 -0.34
CA PHE A 62 -4.12 -5.68 -0.69
C PHE A 62 -5.09 -4.92 0.23
N MET A 63 -4.84 -4.90 1.55
CA MET A 63 -5.66 -4.16 2.52
C MET A 63 -5.61 -2.66 2.30
N PHE A 64 -4.42 -2.10 2.07
CA PHE A 64 -4.26 -0.69 1.72
C PHE A 64 -5.04 -0.33 0.44
N TYR A 65 -5.00 -1.19 -0.58
CA TYR A 65 -5.79 -0.98 -1.80
C TYR A 65 -7.29 -1.05 -1.54
N CYS A 66 -7.77 -2.01 -0.75
CA CYS A 66 -9.18 -2.12 -0.39
C CYS A 66 -9.69 -0.88 0.35
N ALA A 67 -8.88 -0.25 1.21
CA ALA A 67 -9.22 1.01 1.87
C ALA A 67 -9.45 2.15 0.86
N HIS A 68 -8.64 2.23 -0.19
CA HIS A 68 -8.83 3.21 -1.26
C HIS A 68 -9.94 2.82 -2.23
N TRP A 69 -10.17 1.52 -2.42
CA TRP A 69 -11.25 1.02 -3.26
C TRP A 69 -12.61 1.35 -2.64
N GLN A 70 -12.82 1.11 -1.34
CA GLN A 70 -14.05 1.55 -0.68
C GLN A 70 -14.24 3.07 -0.76
N THR A 71 -13.15 3.85 -0.78
CA THR A 71 -13.18 5.31 -0.90
C THR A 71 -13.60 5.76 -2.29
N TYR A 72 -13.06 5.12 -3.34
CA TYR A 72 -13.49 5.32 -4.72
C TYR A 72 -14.97 4.95 -4.95
N VAL A 73 -15.48 3.94 -4.25
CA VAL A 73 -16.89 3.53 -4.31
C VAL A 73 -17.80 4.49 -3.55
N SER A 74 -17.47 4.79 -2.30
CA SER A 74 -18.35 5.49 -1.36
C SER A 74 -18.14 7.00 -1.28
N GLY A 75 -17.08 7.51 -1.90
CA GLY A 75 -16.71 8.93 -1.90
C GLY A 75 -16.07 9.41 -0.59
N VAL A 76 -15.91 8.56 0.43
CA VAL A 76 -15.38 8.94 1.74
C VAL A 76 -14.48 7.83 2.28
N LEU A 77 -13.28 8.19 2.74
CA LEU A 77 -12.39 7.28 3.45
C LEU A 77 -12.93 7.02 4.86
N ARG A 78 -13.26 5.76 5.16
CA ARG A 78 -13.82 5.35 6.45
C ARG A 78 -12.80 4.59 7.26
N PHE A 79 -12.61 5.04 8.51
CA PHE A 79 -11.73 4.39 9.47
C PHE A 79 -12.51 3.44 10.37
N GLY A 80 -11.96 2.24 10.57
CA GLY A 80 -12.51 1.22 11.46
C GLY A 80 -12.19 1.47 12.94
N ARG A 81 -12.72 0.61 13.82
CA ARG A 81 -12.30 0.56 15.23
C ARG A 81 -10.90 -0.02 15.41
N VAL A 82 -10.52 -0.91 14.50
CA VAL A 82 -9.17 -1.47 14.37
C VAL A 82 -8.75 -1.12 12.95
N ASP A 83 -7.71 -0.32 12.83
CA ASP A 83 -7.23 0.21 11.56
C ASP A 83 -5.70 0.36 11.61
N VAL A 84 -5.15 1.22 10.74
CA VAL A 84 -3.70 1.43 10.60
C VAL A 84 -3.01 1.68 11.96
N THR A 85 -3.61 2.41 12.90
CA THR A 85 -2.97 2.77 14.18
C THR A 85 -2.69 1.54 15.06
N GLU A 86 -3.67 0.66 15.26
CA GLU A 86 -3.51 -0.55 16.07
C GLU A 86 -2.49 -1.50 15.44
N ILE A 87 -2.50 -1.60 14.11
CA ILE A 87 -1.53 -2.38 13.35
C ILE A 87 -0.11 -1.82 13.53
N GLN A 88 0.05 -0.50 13.50
CA GLN A 88 1.34 0.15 13.75
C GLN A 88 1.87 -0.13 15.17
N ILE A 89 1.01 -0.07 16.19
CA ILE A 89 1.39 -0.42 17.57
C ILE A 89 1.82 -1.89 17.64
N ALA A 90 1.10 -2.80 17.01
CA ALA A 90 1.47 -4.22 16.96
C ALA A 90 2.83 -4.43 16.28
N LEU A 91 3.12 -3.71 15.18
CA LEU A 91 4.41 -3.76 14.50
C LEU A 91 5.55 -3.19 15.36
N VAL A 92 5.31 -2.10 16.09
CA VAL A 92 6.26 -1.55 17.07
C VAL A 92 6.58 -2.59 18.14
N ILE A 93 5.58 -3.27 18.69
CA ILE A 93 5.78 -4.35 19.66
C ILE A 93 6.64 -5.47 19.06
N ILE A 94 6.34 -5.91 17.84
CA ILE A 94 7.13 -6.93 17.13
C ILE A 94 8.59 -6.50 17.00
N PHE A 95 8.84 -5.26 16.57
CA PHE A 95 10.21 -4.75 16.41
C PHE A 95 10.96 -4.61 17.73
N VAL A 96 10.29 -4.14 18.79
CA VAL A 96 10.86 -4.05 20.13
C VAL A 96 11.22 -5.44 20.67
N LEU A 97 10.32 -6.42 20.54
CA LEU A 97 10.60 -7.80 20.93
C LEU A 97 11.79 -8.37 20.15
N SER A 98 11.79 -8.25 18.82
CA SER A 98 12.91 -8.70 17.97
C SER A 98 14.23 -8.02 18.32
N THR A 99 14.21 -6.77 18.79
CA THR A 99 15.41 -6.03 19.19
C THR A 99 16.00 -6.59 20.48
N PHE A 100 15.16 -6.81 21.51
CA PHE A 100 15.65 -7.23 22.82
C PHE A 100 15.90 -8.73 22.95
N GLY A 101 15.04 -9.58 22.38
CA GLY A 101 15.23 -11.04 22.45
C GLY A 101 15.88 -11.65 21.20
N GLY A 102 16.21 -10.82 20.20
CA GLY A 102 16.79 -11.26 18.94
C GLY A 102 15.76 -11.91 18.00
N ALA A 103 16.07 -11.91 16.70
CA ALA A 103 15.18 -12.47 15.69
C ALA A 103 14.94 -13.99 15.87
N ALA A 104 15.90 -14.71 16.47
CA ALA A 104 15.80 -16.15 16.71
C ALA A 104 14.74 -16.53 17.76
N MET A 105 14.33 -15.59 18.62
CA MET A 105 13.24 -15.82 19.59
C MET A 105 11.96 -16.30 18.91
N TRP A 106 11.67 -15.81 17.71
CA TRP A 106 10.48 -16.17 16.93
C TRP A 106 10.46 -17.62 16.43
N ASP A 107 11.60 -18.32 16.49
CA ASP A 107 11.69 -19.76 16.20
C ASP A 107 11.43 -20.65 17.43
N TYR A 108 11.23 -20.06 18.61
CA TYR A 108 10.89 -20.80 19.82
C TYR A 108 9.57 -21.56 19.65
N THR A 109 9.56 -22.84 19.99
CA THR A 109 8.37 -23.69 19.99
C THR A 109 7.63 -23.56 21.32
N ILE A 110 6.36 -23.16 21.26
CA ILE A 110 5.51 -23.04 22.44
C ILE A 110 5.12 -24.45 22.92
N PRO A 111 5.51 -24.89 24.13
CA PRO A 111 5.38 -26.30 24.54
C PRO A 111 3.95 -26.84 24.57
N ILE A 112 2.95 -26.00 24.82
CA ILE A 112 1.54 -26.41 24.93
C ILE A 112 0.86 -26.54 23.56
N LEU A 113 1.28 -25.72 22.60
CA LEU A 113 0.61 -25.60 21.29
C LEU A 113 1.40 -26.28 20.17
N GLU A 114 2.65 -26.66 20.42
CA GLU A 114 3.59 -27.23 19.43
C GLU A 114 3.79 -26.37 18.17
N ILE A 115 3.48 -25.08 18.24
CA ILE A 115 3.69 -24.11 17.16
C ILE A 115 4.88 -23.19 17.48
N LYS A 116 5.55 -22.71 16.42
CA LYS A 116 6.57 -21.67 16.56
C LYS A 116 5.95 -20.32 16.91
N LEU A 117 6.63 -19.54 17.73
CA LEU A 117 6.18 -18.22 18.19
C LEU A 117 5.85 -17.27 17.03
N LYS A 118 6.60 -17.34 15.90
CA LYS A 118 6.33 -16.55 14.68
C LYS A 118 4.95 -16.75 14.07
N ILE A 119 4.26 -17.85 14.38
CA ILE A 119 2.90 -18.11 13.90
C ILE A 119 1.88 -17.19 14.57
N LEU A 120 2.13 -16.71 15.80
CA LEU A 120 1.19 -15.81 16.48
C LEU A 120 0.99 -14.48 15.74
N PRO A 121 2.04 -13.73 15.34
CA PRO A 121 1.87 -12.56 14.46
C PRO A 121 1.16 -12.88 13.16
N VAL A 122 1.45 -14.02 12.53
CA VAL A 122 0.81 -14.44 11.27
C VAL A 122 -0.69 -14.65 11.46
N LEU A 123 -1.11 -15.33 12.54
CA LEU A 123 -2.52 -15.48 12.89
C LEU A 123 -3.19 -14.13 13.15
N GLY A 124 -2.49 -13.20 13.80
CA GLY A 124 -2.95 -11.82 13.97
C GLY A 124 -3.19 -11.11 12.63
N VAL A 125 -2.27 -11.26 11.68
CA VAL A 125 -2.41 -10.72 10.31
C VAL A 125 -3.60 -11.36 9.59
N VAL A 126 -3.76 -12.69 9.66
CA VAL A 126 -4.90 -13.40 9.04
C VAL A 126 -6.22 -12.93 9.64
N GLY A 127 -6.34 -12.90 10.96
CA GLY A 127 -7.55 -12.46 11.66
C GLY A 127 -7.89 -11.00 11.36
N GLY A 128 -6.89 -10.11 11.40
CA GLY A 128 -7.04 -8.71 11.05
C GLY A 128 -7.44 -8.50 9.58
N ALA A 129 -6.88 -9.29 8.66
CA ALA A 129 -7.24 -9.25 7.26
C ALA A 129 -8.68 -9.72 7.03
N ILE A 130 -9.12 -10.82 7.65
CA ILE A 130 -10.52 -11.30 7.54
C ILE A 130 -11.49 -10.23 8.05
N PHE A 131 -11.21 -9.66 9.22
CA PHE A 131 -12.03 -8.61 9.82
C PHE A 131 -12.11 -7.36 8.93
N SER A 132 -10.96 -6.88 8.45
CA SER A 132 -10.87 -5.68 7.61
C SER A 132 -11.51 -5.89 6.23
N CYS A 133 -11.25 -7.03 5.58
CA CYS A 133 -11.89 -7.43 4.33
C CYS A 133 -13.42 -7.41 4.47
N SER A 134 -13.96 -8.02 5.52
CA SER A 134 -15.41 -8.06 5.72
C SER A 134 -16.01 -6.65 5.74
N ASN A 135 -15.39 -5.72 6.47
CA ASN A 135 -15.81 -4.33 6.53
C ASN A 135 -15.66 -3.61 5.18
N TYR A 136 -14.50 -3.75 4.52
CA TYR A 136 -14.24 -3.10 3.23
C TYR A 136 -15.18 -3.59 2.14
N PHE A 137 -15.35 -4.91 1.99
CA PHE A 137 -16.22 -5.49 0.97
C PHE A 137 -17.70 -5.21 1.23
N HIS A 138 -18.12 -5.12 2.50
CA HIS A 138 -19.47 -4.66 2.82
C HIS A 138 -19.72 -3.25 2.24
N VAL A 139 -18.78 -2.31 2.38
CA VAL A 139 -18.88 -0.96 1.82
C VAL A 139 -18.73 -0.95 0.31
N ILE A 140 -17.81 -1.72 -0.27
CA ILE A 140 -17.62 -1.80 -1.73
C ILE A 140 -18.90 -2.29 -2.44
N LEU A 141 -19.59 -3.27 -1.86
CA LEU A 141 -20.77 -3.87 -2.49
C LEU A 141 -22.06 -3.07 -2.30
N HIS A 142 -22.19 -2.31 -1.21
CA HIS A 142 -23.45 -1.65 -0.84
C HIS A 142 -23.35 -0.12 -0.71
N GLY A 143 -22.13 0.44 -0.76
CA GLY A 143 -21.86 1.84 -0.45
C GLY A 143 -21.66 2.75 -1.67
N GLY A 144 -21.96 2.29 -2.89
CA GLY A 144 -21.75 3.08 -4.11
C GLY A 144 -22.60 4.35 -4.17
N VAL A 145 -21.95 5.50 -4.36
CA VAL A 145 -22.62 6.82 -4.44
C VAL A 145 -22.92 7.28 -5.87
N GLY A 146 -22.46 6.55 -6.87
CA GLY A 146 -22.70 6.84 -8.28
C GLY A 146 -24.12 6.45 -8.73
N LYS A 147 -24.41 6.74 -10.01
CA LYS A 147 -25.68 6.38 -10.64
C LYS A 147 -25.94 4.87 -10.50
N ASN A 148 -27.11 4.48 -10.01
CA ASN A 148 -27.48 3.08 -9.75
C ASN A 148 -26.56 2.35 -8.74
N GLY A 149 -25.95 3.07 -7.79
CA GLY A 149 -25.05 2.46 -6.81
C GLY A 149 -23.66 2.13 -7.38
N SER A 150 -23.27 2.78 -8.48
CA SER A 150 -21.93 2.67 -9.08
C SER A 150 -20.87 3.44 -8.28
N THR A 151 -19.62 3.38 -8.73
CA THR A 151 -18.51 4.17 -8.16
C THR A 151 -18.72 5.67 -8.35
N ILE A 152 -17.87 6.50 -7.71
CA ILE A 152 -17.92 7.95 -7.91
C ILE A 152 -17.70 8.39 -9.37
N ALA A 153 -17.06 7.56 -10.19
CA ALA A 153 -16.85 7.80 -11.62
C ALA A 153 -17.94 7.18 -12.51
N GLY A 154 -18.98 6.57 -11.95
CA GLY A 154 -20.05 5.93 -12.71
C GLY A 154 -19.71 4.54 -13.27
N THR A 155 -18.59 3.94 -12.84
CA THR A 155 -18.16 2.59 -13.26
C THR A 155 -18.66 1.52 -12.29
N SER A 156 -18.55 0.24 -12.67
CA SER A 156 -18.85 -0.87 -11.75
C SER A 156 -18.03 -0.77 -10.46
N VAL A 157 -18.67 -1.01 -9.31
CA VAL A 157 -17.99 -1.08 -7.99
C VAL A 157 -16.90 -2.14 -7.95
N LEU A 158 -16.95 -3.14 -8.84
CA LEU A 158 -15.92 -4.18 -8.96
C LEU A 158 -14.76 -3.81 -9.88
N SER A 159 -14.84 -2.70 -10.63
CA SER A 159 -13.82 -2.33 -11.61
C SER A 159 -12.40 -2.20 -11.03
N PRO A 160 -12.18 -1.61 -9.84
CA PRO A 160 -10.84 -1.55 -9.26
C PRO A 160 -10.28 -2.93 -8.87
N GLY A 161 -11.14 -3.93 -8.67
CA GLY A 161 -10.74 -5.30 -8.34
C GLY A 161 -9.93 -5.97 -9.43
N LEU A 162 -10.14 -5.59 -10.70
CA LEU A 162 -9.39 -6.14 -11.84
C LEU A 162 -7.91 -5.78 -11.77
N HIS A 163 -7.57 -4.52 -11.45
CA HIS A 163 -6.18 -4.04 -11.39
C HIS A 163 -5.37 -4.76 -10.31
N ILE A 164 -5.89 -4.81 -9.08
CA ILE A 164 -5.21 -5.51 -7.98
C ILE A 164 -5.22 -7.03 -8.18
N GLY A 165 -6.30 -7.57 -8.75
CA GLY A 165 -6.41 -8.99 -9.08
C GLY A 165 -5.33 -9.44 -10.05
N ILE A 166 -5.09 -8.69 -11.13
CA ILE A 166 -4.01 -9.00 -12.09
C ILE A 166 -2.63 -8.94 -11.41
N ILE A 167 -2.37 -7.94 -10.55
CA ILE A 167 -1.10 -7.87 -9.82
C ILE A 167 -0.89 -9.10 -8.93
N ILE A 168 -1.90 -9.48 -8.14
CA ILE A 168 -1.82 -10.64 -7.23
C ILE A 168 -1.68 -11.95 -8.02
N ILE A 169 -2.45 -12.12 -9.10
CA ILE A 169 -2.37 -13.31 -9.96
C ILE A 169 -0.97 -13.42 -10.58
N LEU A 170 -0.43 -12.32 -11.12
CA LEU A 170 0.93 -12.30 -11.67
C LEU A 170 1.97 -12.62 -10.59
N ALA A 171 1.83 -12.05 -9.39
CA ALA A 171 2.73 -12.32 -8.28
C ALA A 171 2.69 -13.78 -7.82
N ILE A 172 1.51 -14.40 -7.75
CA ILE A 172 1.38 -15.82 -7.36
C ILE A 172 1.95 -16.71 -8.46
N MET A 173 1.58 -16.45 -9.72
CA MET A 173 2.02 -17.24 -10.85
C MET A 173 3.54 -17.18 -11.03
N ILE A 174 4.15 -15.99 -10.97
CA ILE A 174 5.60 -15.84 -11.10
C ILE A 174 6.32 -16.53 -9.93
N TYR A 175 5.79 -16.45 -8.72
CA TYR A 175 6.32 -17.20 -7.59
C TYR A 175 6.23 -18.72 -7.84
N LYS A 176 5.03 -19.25 -8.12
CA LYS A 176 4.79 -20.70 -8.17
C LYS A 176 5.33 -21.39 -9.42
N LYS A 177 5.55 -20.66 -10.52
CA LYS A 177 6.09 -21.21 -11.78
C LYS A 177 7.62 -21.06 -11.90
N SER A 178 8.26 -20.26 -11.05
CA SER A 178 9.71 -20.04 -11.10
C SER A 178 10.49 -21.35 -11.00
N ALA A 179 11.31 -21.65 -12.01
CA ALA A 179 12.15 -22.86 -11.99
C ALA A 179 13.40 -22.67 -11.11
N THR A 180 13.75 -21.42 -10.82
CA THR A 180 14.94 -21.05 -10.04
C THR A 180 14.63 -20.75 -8.57
N ASN A 181 13.36 -20.88 -8.15
CA ASN A 181 12.83 -20.45 -6.84
C ASN A 181 13.12 -18.96 -6.57
N LEU A 182 12.84 -18.11 -7.55
CA LEU A 182 13.17 -16.69 -7.57
C LEU A 182 12.74 -15.95 -6.30
N PHE A 183 11.47 -16.11 -5.89
CA PHE A 183 10.95 -15.48 -4.68
C PHE A 183 11.61 -16.01 -3.41
N GLU A 184 11.89 -17.31 -3.32
CA GLU A 184 12.45 -17.92 -2.11
C GLU A 184 13.89 -17.49 -1.88
N LYS A 185 14.66 -17.33 -2.97
CA LYS A 185 16.06 -16.87 -2.92
C LYS A 185 16.17 -15.35 -2.79
N HIS A 186 15.27 -14.59 -3.41
CA HIS A 186 15.34 -13.13 -3.48
C HIS A 186 14.03 -12.44 -3.03
N PRO A 187 13.48 -12.76 -1.85
CA PRO A 187 12.15 -12.32 -1.46
C PRO A 187 12.04 -10.81 -1.28
N CYS A 188 13.08 -10.16 -0.76
CA CYS A 188 13.07 -8.70 -0.55
C CYS A 188 13.00 -7.96 -1.89
N LEU A 189 13.84 -8.34 -2.86
CA LEU A 189 13.86 -7.73 -4.19
C LEU A 189 12.52 -7.97 -4.91
N TYR A 190 11.99 -9.19 -4.81
CA TYR A 190 10.69 -9.54 -5.38
C TYR A 190 9.54 -8.71 -4.79
N THR A 191 9.45 -8.64 -3.47
CA THR A 191 8.42 -7.86 -2.76
C THR A 191 8.56 -6.37 -3.04
N LEU A 192 9.78 -5.83 -3.14
CA LEU A 192 10.00 -4.43 -3.50
C LEU A 192 9.57 -4.12 -4.94
N MET A 193 9.88 -5.00 -5.90
CA MET A 193 9.48 -4.82 -7.30
C MET A 193 7.95 -4.79 -7.44
N PHE A 194 7.27 -5.79 -6.88
CA PHE A 194 5.81 -5.81 -6.85
C PHE A 194 5.23 -4.68 -6.00
N GLY A 195 5.95 -4.25 -4.96
CA GLY A 195 5.61 -3.09 -4.15
C GLY A 195 5.59 -1.78 -4.94
N CYS A 196 6.55 -1.56 -5.84
CA CYS A 196 6.54 -0.40 -6.75
C CYS A 196 5.36 -0.44 -7.73
N VAL A 197 5.06 -1.62 -8.28
CA VAL A 197 3.89 -1.85 -9.15
C VAL A 197 2.60 -1.52 -8.40
N PHE A 198 2.48 -2.06 -7.19
CA PHE A 198 1.36 -1.84 -6.28
C PHE A 198 1.19 -0.36 -5.91
N ALA A 199 2.28 0.32 -5.53
CA ALA A 199 2.25 1.71 -5.10
C ALA A 199 1.74 2.62 -6.21
N LYS A 200 2.23 2.44 -7.45
CA LYS A 200 1.74 3.20 -8.61
C LYS A 200 0.25 2.95 -8.86
N VAL A 201 -0.20 1.69 -8.85
CA VAL A 201 -1.63 1.37 -9.07
C VAL A 201 -2.53 1.92 -7.95
N SER A 202 -2.05 1.93 -6.70
CA SER A 202 -2.76 2.55 -5.57
C SER A 202 -2.87 4.06 -5.74
N GLN A 203 -1.80 4.73 -6.17
CA GLN A 203 -1.82 6.17 -6.48
C GLN A 203 -2.79 6.50 -7.62
N LYS A 204 -2.88 5.65 -8.66
CA LYS A 204 -3.90 5.82 -9.72
C LYS A 204 -5.32 5.76 -9.16
N LEU A 205 -5.60 4.85 -8.24
CA LEU A 205 -6.91 4.72 -7.59
C LEU A 205 -7.24 5.94 -6.71
N VAL A 206 -6.27 6.44 -5.94
CA VAL A 206 -6.40 7.70 -5.18
C VAL A 206 -6.79 8.84 -6.12
N ILE A 207 -6.04 9.02 -7.22
CA ILE A 207 -6.32 10.10 -8.16
C ILE A 207 -7.68 9.93 -8.81
N ALA A 208 -8.03 8.74 -9.27
CA ALA A 208 -9.32 8.44 -9.87
C ALA A 208 -10.49 8.80 -8.94
N HIS A 209 -10.32 8.59 -7.63
CA HIS A 209 -11.28 9.03 -6.62
C HIS A 209 -11.38 10.57 -6.59
N MET A 210 -10.24 11.26 -6.45
CA MET A 210 -10.18 12.72 -6.32
C MET A 210 -10.71 13.45 -7.56
N THR A 211 -10.43 12.92 -8.75
CA THR A 211 -10.86 13.48 -10.04
C THR A 211 -12.20 12.94 -10.52
N LYS A 212 -12.78 11.96 -9.82
CA LYS A 212 -14.00 11.25 -10.22
C LYS A 212 -13.91 10.67 -11.62
N SER A 213 -12.74 10.15 -11.99
CA SER A 213 -12.46 9.61 -13.32
C SER A 213 -12.37 8.10 -13.31
N GLU A 214 -12.61 7.49 -14.46
CA GLU A 214 -12.51 6.04 -14.63
C GLU A 214 -11.05 5.54 -14.49
N LEU A 215 -10.91 4.27 -14.10
CA LEU A 215 -9.62 3.59 -14.01
C LEU A 215 -9.34 2.75 -15.26
N TYR A 216 -8.39 3.21 -16.08
CA TYR A 216 -7.92 2.45 -17.24
C TYR A 216 -6.94 1.35 -16.83
N LEU A 217 -7.11 0.17 -17.43
CA LEU A 217 -6.26 -1.00 -17.18
C LEU A 217 -4.90 -0.93 -17.88
N GLN A 218 -4.86 -0.36 -19.10
CA GLN A 218 -3.61 -0.23 -19.86
C GLN A 218 -2.65 0.72 -19.14
N ASP A 219 -1.50 0.20 -18.74
CA ASP A 219 -0.49 0.98 -18.02
C ASP A 219 0.91 0.34 -18.14
N SER A 220 1.95 1.19 -18.17
CA SER A 220 3.35 0.78 -18.17
C SER A 220 3.76 0.00 -16.91
N VAL A 221 2.96 0.05 -15.85
CA VAL A 221 3.22 -0.63 -14.58
C VAL A 221 3.35 -2.15 -14.74
N PHE A 222 2.69 -2.73 -15.74
CA PHE A 222 2.72 -4.16 -16.00
C PHE A 222 3.95 -4.61 -16.82
N LEU A 223 4.80 -3.71 -17.27
CA LEU A 223 6.01 -4.07 -18.04
C LEU A 223 6.97 -4.93 -17.22
N GLY A 224 7.25 -4.57 -15.96
CA GLY A 224 8.14 -5.34 -15.09
C GLY A 224 7.65 -6.78 -14.85
N PRO A 225 6.44 -6.96 -14.27
CA PRO A 225 5.85 -8.29 -14.11
C PRO A 225 5.66 -9.04 -15.44
N GLY A 226 5.33 -8.32 -16.52
CA GLY A 226 5.17 -8.89 -17.86
C GLY A 226 6.45 -9.49 -18.41
N LEU A 227 7.61 -8.85 -18.19
CA LEU A 227 8.92 -9.39 -18.57
C LEU A 227 9.22 -10.70 -17.85
N LEU A 228 8.98 -10.76 -16.53
CA LEU A 228 9.16 -11.99 -15.74
C LEU A 228 8.22 -13.11 -16.21
N PHE A 229 6.95 -12.77 -16.46
CA PHE A 229 6.00 -13.75 -16.98
C PHE A 229 6.42 -14.30 -18.34
N LEU A 230 6.85 -13.43 -19.26
CA LEU A 230 7.28 -13.83 -20.60
C LEU A 230 8.55 -14.70 -20.54
N ASP A 231 9.52 -14.33 -19.71
CA ASP A 231 10.73 -15.12 -19.52
C ASP A 231 10.41 -16.53 -19.01
N GLN A 232 9.55 -16.65 -17.99
CA GLN A 232 9.04 -17.94 -17.49
C GLN A 232 8.15 -18.69 -18.49
N TYR A 233 7.52 -18.00 -19.43
CA TYR A 233 6.78 -18.64 -20.50
C TYR A 233 7.72 -19.29 -21.52
N PHE A 234 8.86 -18.66 -21.81
CA PHE A 234 9.89 -19.16 -22.72
C PHE A 234 10.97 -20.00 -22.03
N ASN A 235 10.62 -20.69 -20.94
CA ASN A 235 11.51 -21.58 -20.17
C ASN A 235 12.77 -20.90 -19.62
N ASN A 236 12.65 -19.65 -19.14
CA ASN A 236 13.73 -18.86 -18.55
C ASN A 236 14.90 -18.69 -19.52
N PHE A 237 14.61 -18.06 -20.66
CA PHE A 237 15.60 -17.77 -21.70
C PHE A 237 16.73 -16.87 -21.16
N VAL A 238 16.38 -15.96 -20.24
CA VAL A 238 17.33 -15.16 -19.44
C VAL A 238 17.28 -15.64 -17.99
N ASP A 239 18.34 -15.40 -17.23
CA ASP A 239 18.33 -15.66 -15.79
C ASP A 239 17.23 -14.83 -15.10
N GLU A 240 16.27 -15.50 -14.46
CA GLU A 240 15.13 -14.88 -13.76
C GLU A 240 15.59 -13.80 -12.76
N TYR A 241 16.77 -13.96 -12.13
CA TYR A 241 17.32 -12.97 -11.19
C TYR A 241 17.73 -11.68 -11.89
N ILE A 242 18.31 -11.77 -13.09
CA ILE A 242 18.67 -10.61 -13.91
C ILE A 242 17.39 -9.91 -14.38
N VAL A 243 16.40 -10.67 -14.85
CA VAL A 243 15.10 -10.14 -15.28
C VAL A 243 14.39 -9.46 -14.10
N LEU A 244 14.48 -10.00 -12.89
CA LEU A 244 13.92 -9.39 -11.68
C LEU A 244 14.55 -8.03 -11.35
N TRP A 245 15.87 -7.89 -11.49
CA TRP A 245 16.53 -6.59 -11.32
C TRP A 245 16.11 -5.58 -12.38
N ILE A 246 16.01 -6.00 -13.64
CA ILE A 246 15.50 -5.16 -14.74
C ILE A 246 14.07 -4.71 -14.42
N ALA A 247 13.20 -5.64 -14.02
CA ALA A 247 11.82 -5.36 -13.63
C ALA A 247 11.76 -4.38 -12.44
N MET A 248 12.59 -4.58 -11.41
CA MET A 248 12.68 -3.68 -10.26
C MET A 248 13.03 -2.24 -10.68
N VAL A 249 14.04 -2.07 -11.53
CA VAL A 249 14.47 -0.75 -12.01
C VAL A 249 13.37 -0.09 -12.85
N ILE A 250 12.75 -0.83 -13.77
CA ILE A 250 11.66 -0.32 -14.61
C ILE A 250 10.48 0.12 -13.75
N SER A 251 10.00 -0.76 -12.85
CA SER A 251 8.85 -0.47 -11.98
C SER A 251 9.14 0.70 -11.02
N SER A 252 10.34 0.81 -10.49
CA SER A 252 10.74 1.92 -9.62
C SER A 252 10.77 3.25 -10.38
N LEU A 253 11.41 3.29 -11.55
CA LEU A 253 11.48 4.50 -12.37
C LEU A 253 10.10 4.93 -12.86
N ASP A 254 9.26 3.99 -13.26
CA ASP A 254 7.88 4.23 -13.69
C ASP A 254 7.03 4.81 -12.56
N MET A 255 7.12 4.24 -11.34
CA MET A 255 6.44 4.77 -10.15
C MET A 255 6.93 6.18 -9.79
N ILE A 256 8.25 6.39 -9.69
CA ILE A 256 8.84 7.70 -9.32
C ILE A 256 8.47 8.77 -10.34
N ARG A 257 8.56 8.45 -11.65
CA ARG A 257 8.19 9.38 -12.72
C ARG A 257 6.72 9.74 -12.66
N TYR A 258 5.84 8.75 -12.49
CA TYR A 258 4.40 8.97 -12.36
C TYR A 258 4.08 9.89 -11.20
N PHE A 259 4.55 9.55 -10.00
CA PHE A 259 4.30 10.33 -8.79
C PHE A 259 4.85 11.77 -8.90
N SER A 260 6.12 11.91 -9.31
CA SER A 260 6.77 13.23 -9.42
C SER A 260 6.10 14.11 -10.46
N ALA A 261 5.74 13.55 -11.62
CA ALA A 261 5.06 14.29 -12.68
C ALA A 261 3.69 14.81 -12.21
N LEU A 262 2.92 13.98 -11.51
CA LEU A 262 1.62 14.36 -10.98
C LEU A 262 1.71 15.44 -9.90
N CYS A 263 2.60 15.26 -8.92
CA CYS A 263 2.81 16.26 -7.88
C CYS A 263 3.18 17.62 -8.51
N LEU A 264 4.06 17.64 -9.51
CA LEU A 264 4.44 18.87 -10.22
C LEU A 264 3.31 19.45 -11.06
N GLN A 265 2.52 18.63 -11.76
CA GLN A 265 1.39 19.09 -12.57
C GLN A 265 0.30 19.71 -11.69
N ILE A 266 -0.08 19.04 -10.61
CA ILE A 266 -1.09 19.54 -9.67
C ILE A 266 -0.58 20.79 -8.94
N SER A 267 0.69 20.78 -8.50
CA SER A 267 1.34 21.95 -7.90
C SER A 267 1.30 23.17 -8.82
N ARG A 268 1.63 23.01 -10.11
CA ARG A 268 1.55 24.09 -11.10
C ARG A 268 0.12 24.55 -11.35
N HIS A 269 -0.82 23.62 -11.46
CA HIS A 269 -2.22 23.94 -11.75
C HIS A 269 -2.90 24.67 -10.58
N LEU A 270 -2.62 24.26 -9.34
CA LEU A 270 -3.18 24.86 -8.13
C LEU A 270 -2.34 26.03 -7.58
N HIS A 271 -1.21 26.37 -8.23
CA HIS A 271 -0.25 27.37 -7.77
C HIS A 271 0.26 27.13 -6.33
N LEU A 272 0.41 25.85 -5.95
CA LEU A 272 0.88 25.44 -4.62
C LEU A 272 2.37 25.08 -4.66
N SER A 273 3.10 25.43 -3.60
CA SER A 273 4.47 24.95 -3.40
C SER A 273 4.45 23.63 -2.62
N ILE A 274 5.04 22.57 -3.17
CA ILE A 274 4.99 21.21 -2.57
C ILE A 274 5.54 21.19 -1.14
N PHE A 275 6.64 21.92 -0.87
CA PHE A 275 7.34 21.90 0.42
C PHE A 275 7.30 23.24 1.16
N LYS A 276 6.35 24.13 0.83
CA LYS A 276 6.24 25.44 1.48
C LYS A 276 4.78 25.77 1.76
N THR A 277 4.47 26.03 3.03
CA THR A 277 3.17 26.55 3.44
C THR A 277 3.19 28.08 3.43
N SER A 278 2.12 28.69 2.90
CA SER A 278 1.90 30.12 3.01
C SER A 278 1.42 30.42 4.43
N CYS A 279 2.20 31.18 5.21
CA CYS A 279 1.73 31.63 6.52
C CYS A 279 0.72 32.76 6.31
N HIS A 280 -0.58 32.49 6.45
CA HIS A 280 -1.53 33.57 6.66
C HIS A 280 -1.31 34.13 8.07
N GLN A 281 -1.03 35.44 8.17
CA GLN A 281 -0.98 36.13 9.46
C GLN A 281 -2.31 35.87 10.18
N ALA A 282 -2.24 35.38 11.42
CA ALA A 282 -3.43 35.24 12.25
C ALA A 282 -4.11 36.62 12.34
N PRO A 283 -5.44 36.73 12.17
CA PRO A 283 -6.12 38.00 12.35
C PRO A 283 -5.82 38.52 13.77
N GLU A 284 -5.31 39.75 13.87
CA GLU A 284 -5.11 40.42 15.14
C GLU A 284 -6.42 40.34 15.94
N GLN A 285 -6.37 39.70 17.12
CA GLN A 285 -7.46 39.78 18.06
C GLN A 285 -7.54 41.22 18.54
N VAL A 286 -8.39 42.02 17.88
CA VAL A 286 -8.79 43.34 18.36
C VAL A 286 -9.53 43.12 19.68
N HIS A 287 -8.81 43.23 20.80
CA HIS A 287 -9.40 43.42 22.12
C HIS A 287 -10.15 44.75 22.08
N LYS A 288 -11.45 44.72 21.78
CA LYS A 288 -12.35 45.81 22.14
C LYS A 288 -12.50 45.78 23.66
N HIS A 289 -11.66 46.55 24.35
CA HIS A 289 -11.98 47.02 25.69
C HIS A 289 -13.27 47.84 25.57
N ILE A 290 -14.33 47.37 26.22
CA ILE A 290 -15.53 48.14 26.49
C ILE A 290 -15.28 48.76 27.87
N ASP A 291 -15.05 50.08 27.87
CA ASP A 291 -15.16 50.93 29.05
C ASP A 291 -16.64 51.15 29.42
#